data_AF-A0A2E6RRL8-F1
#
_entry.id   AF-A0A2E6RRL8-F1
#
_cell.length_a   1.000
_cell.length_b   1.000
_cell.length_c   1.000
_cell.angle_alpha   90.00
_cell.angle_beta   90.00
_cell.angle_gamma   90.00
#
_symmetry.space_group_name_H-M   'P 1'
#
loop_
_entity.id
_entity.type
_entity.pdbx_description
1 polymer ?
#
loop_
_entity_poly.entity_id
_entity_poly.type
_entity_poly.pdbx_seq_one_letter_code
_entity_poly.pdbx_strand_id
1 'polypeptide(L)' 'MTNKINLQNQNISGEKKGNISWVQCSFCESWFHSTKELIEMKTVDLHCPNCHAEFKPDKSKKIIIA' A
#
# COMPACT_ATOMS: atom_id res chain seq x y z
N MET A 1 -33.03 -8.65 0.70
CA MET A 1 -32.12 -9.81 0.74
C MET A 1 -30.72 -9.31 0.40
N THR A 2 -29.84 -9.22 1.39
CA THR A 2 -28.53 -8.57 1.26
C THR A 2 -27.52 -9.61 0.75
N ASN A 3 -27.12 -9.49 -0.52
CA ASN A 3 -26.10 -10.35 -1.11
C ASN A 3 -24.74 -10.06 -0.46
N LYS A 4 -24.34 -10.91 0.50
CA LYS A 4 -22.98 -10.98 1.01
C LYS A 4 -22.11 -11.57 -0.09
N ILE A 5 -21.32 -10.73 -0.76
CA ILE A 5 -20.31 -11.18 -1.73
C ILE A 5 -19.24 -11.92 -0.92
N ASN A 6 -19.26 -13.25 -1.00
CA ASN A 6 -18.24 -14.12 -0.43
C ASN A 6 -16.99 -13.97 -1.31
N LEU A 7 -16.04 -13.13 -0.89
CA LEU A 7 -14.73 -13.05 -1.51
C LEU A 7 -13.98 -14.34 -1.16
N GLN A 8 -14.12 -15.34 -2.03
CA GLN A 8 -13.33 -16.57 -1.96
C GLN A 8 -11.86 -16.19 -1.99
N ASN A 9 -11.19 -16.59 -0.91
CA ASN A 9 -9.77 -16.38 -0.65
C ASN A 9 -8.97 -17.07 -1.76
N GLN A 10 -8.66 -16.35 -2.83
CA GLN A 10 -7.90 -16.87 -3.96
C GLN A 10 -6.45 -17.11 -3.50
N ASN A 11 -6.17 -18.35 -3.11
CA ASN A 11 -4.83 -18.92 -3.01
C ASN A 11 -4.20 -18.96 -4.41
N ILE A 12 -3.80 -17.81 -4.93
CA ILE A 12 -2.95 -17.71 -6.10
C ILE A 12 -1.53 -18.04 -5.62
N SER A 13 -1.16 -19.32 -5.74
CA SER A 13 0.21 -19.82 -5.63
C SER A 13 1.01 -19.38 -6.88
N GLY A 14 1.08 -18.08 -7.11
CA GLY A 14 2.13 -17.47 -7.92
C GLY A 14 3.28 -17.20 -6.98
N GLU A 15 4.48 -17.66 -7.31
CA GLU A 15 5.70 -17.32 -6.56
C GLU A 15 5.78 -15.78 -6.43
N LYS A 16 5.35 -15.24 -5.29
CA LYS A 16 5.50 -13.81 -4.97
C LYS A 16 6.96 -13.57 -4.62
N LYS A 17 7.86 -13.61 -5.63
CA LYS A 17 9.18 -12.98 -5.54
C LYS A 17 8.92 -11.54 -5.08
N GLY A 18 9.49 -11.19 -3.93
CA GLY A 18 9.06 -10.05 -3.14
C GLY A 18 9.28 -8.71 -3.85
N ASN A 19 8.28 -8.26 -4.60
CA ASN A 19 8.21 -6.93 -5.21
C ASN A 19 7.47 -5.93 -4.30
N ILE A 20 7.49 -6.17 -2.99
CA ILE A 20 6.71 -5.39 -2.03
C ILE A 20 7.55 -4.19 -1.61
N SER A 21 7.12 -3.00 -2.05
CA SER A 21 7.69 -1.76 -1.57
C SER A 21 7.03 -1.37 -0.24
N TRP A 22 7.82 -0.82 0.67
CA TRP A 22 7.36 -0.38 1.99
C TRP A 22 7.41 1.13 2.08
N VAL A 23 6.33 1.71 2.60
CA VAL A 23 6.19 3.15 2.83
C VAL A 23 5.98 3.38 4.32
N GLN A 24 6.74 4.32 4.88
CA GLN A 24 6.53 4.82 6.23
C GLN A 24 5.74 6.12 6.20
N CYS A 25 4.57 6.11 6.85
CA CYS A 25 3.74 7.30 6.99
C CYS A 25 4.47 8.39 7.79
N SER A 26 4.43 9.64 7.34
CA SER A 26 5.01 10.78 8.06
C SER A 26 4.17 11.30 9.21
N PHE A 27 2.90 10.91 9.31
CA PHE A 27 1.97 11.37 10.34
C PHE A 27 1.95 10.46 11.57
N CYS A 28 1.83 9.15 11.36
CA CYS A 28 1.74 8.17 12.44
C CYS A 28 2.92 7.19 12.52
N GLU A 29 3.92 7.37 11.66
CA GLU A 29 5.16 6.58 11.59
C GLU A 29 4.99 5.09 11.29
N SER A 30 3.76 4.63 11.04
CA SER A 30 3.44 3.26 10.70
C SER A 30 3.91 2.89 9.30
N TRP A 31 4.31 1.63 9.15
CA TRP A 31 4.71 1.04 7.89
C TRP A 31 3.52 0.37 7.20
N PHE A 32 3.45 0.50 5.88
CA PHE A 32 2.48 -0.21 5.05
C PHE A 32 3.10 -0.57 3.70
N HIS A 33 2.53 -1.58 3.05
CA HIS A 33 2.97 -1.99 1.72
C HIS A 33 2.30 -1.16 0.63
N SER A 34 3.04 -0.85 -0.43
CA SER A 34 2.50 -0.28 -1.67
C SER A 34 3.23 -0.90 -2.86
N THR A 35 2.64 -0.78 -4.05
CA THR A 35 3.33 -1.18 -5.28
C THR A 35 4.34 -0.11 -5.67
N LYS A 36 5.44 -0.53 -6.31
CA LYS A 36 6.47 0.41 -6.78
C LYS A 36 5.89 1.44 -7.74
N GLU A 37 5.00 1.01 -8.62
CA GLU A 37 4.37 1.84 -9.65
C GLU A 37 3.58 2.99 -9.01
N LEU A 38 2.83 2.73 -7.93
CA LEU A 38 2.08 3.76 -7.21
C LEU A 38 3.00 4.75 -6.50
N ILE A 39 4.11 4.28 -5.94
CA ILE A 39 5.10 5.14 -5.30
C ILE A 39 5.79 6.05 -6.34
N GLU A 40 6.08 5.52 -7.52
CA GLU A 40 6.74 6.26 -8.61
C GLU A 40 5.77 7.23 -9.32
N MET A 41 4.46 6.94 -9.28
CA MET A 41 3.40 7.86 -9.72
C MET A 41 3.24 9.02 -8.74
N LYS A 42 4.08 10.05 -8.89
CA LYS A 42 4.04 11.28 -8.07
C LYS A 42 2.72 12.05 -8.12
N THR A 43 1.80 11.67 -9.00
CA THR A 43 0.47 12.28 -9.14
C THR A 43 -0.55 11.69 -8.17
N VAL A 44 -0.40 10.43 -7.74
CA VAL A 44 -1.37 9.78 -6.85
C VAL A 44 -1.05 10.09 -5.39
N ASP A 45 -2.09 10.22 -4.57
CA ASP A 45 -1.94 10.28 -3.13
C ASP A 45 -1.94 8.86 -2.54
N LEU A 46 -1.04 8.63 -1.59
CA LEU A 46 -1.02 7.43 -0.77
C LEU A 46 -1.92 7.65 0.45
N HIS A 47 -2.71 6.65 0.78
CA HIS A 47 -3.56 6.64 1.96
C HIS A 47 -2.98 5.70 3.02
N CYS A 48 -2.65 6.24 4.20
CA CYS A 48 -2.17 5.42 5.31
C CYS A 48 -3.30 4.56 5.90
N PRO A 49 -3.18 3.23 5.95
CA PRO A 49 -4.22 2.37 6.52
C PRO A 49 -4.37 2.49 8.05
N ASN A 50 -3.42 3.11 8.75
CA ASN A 50 -3.45 3.24 10.21
C ASN A 50 -4.07 4.56 10.68
N CYS A 51 -3.65 5.70 10.11
CA CYS A 51 -4.13 7.02 10.51
C CYS A 51 -5.03 7.70 9.46
N HIS A 52 -5.22 7.06 8.31
CA HIS A 52 -6.04 7.54 7.20
C HIS A 52 -5.58 8.88 6.61
N ALA A 53 -4.35 9.30 6.91
CA ALA A 53 -3.74 10.46 6.29
C ALA A 53 -3.48 10.19 4.80
N GLU A 54 -3.84 11.16 3.97
CA GLU A 54 -3.55 11.19 2.54
C GLU A 54 -2.33 12.08 2.27
N PHE A 55 -1.36 11.57 1.51
CA PHE A 55 -0.14 12.31 1.20
C PHE A 55 0.53 11.81 -0.07
N LYS A 56 1.23 12.72 -0.75
CA LYS A 56 2.06 12.39 -1.90
C LYS A 56 3.22 11.47 -1.49
N PRO A 57 3.65 10.52 -2.34
CA PRO A 57 4.77 9.61 -2.02
C PRO A 57 6.04 10.32 -1.56
N ASP A 58 6.37 11.49 -2.08
CA ASP A 58 7.54 12.29 -1.68
C ASP A 58 7.45 12.88 -0.26
N LYS A 59 6.25 12.90 0.33
CA LYS A 59 6.01 13.28 1.73
C LYS A 59 6.08 12.10 2.70
N SER A 60 6.39 10.89 2.21
CA SER A 60 6.65 9.74 3.08
C SER A 60 7.87 9.99 3.95
N LYS A 61 7.87 9.47 5.19
CA LYS A 61 9.04 9.56 6.08
C LYS A 61 10.22 8.76 5.53
N LYS A 62 9.93 7.58 5.00
CA LYS A 62 10.90 6.68 4.37
C LYS A 62 10.19 5.76 3.39
N ILE A 63 10.90 5.37 2.34
CA ILE A 63 10.44 4.39 1.35
C ILE A 63 11.54 3.35 1.15
N ILE A 64 11.15 2.08 1.06
CA ILE A 64 12.00 0.97 0.63
C ILE A 64 11.35 0.38 -0.63
N ILE A 65 12.03 0.51 -1.77
CA ILE A 65 11.57 -0.06 -3.04
C ILE A 65 12.25 -1.42 -3.22
N ALA A 66 11.46 -2.43 -3.59
CA ALA A 66 11.93 -3.76 -3.95
C ALA A 66 12.32 -3.85 -5.43
#